data_AF-A0A971JMT1-F1
#
_entry.id   AF-A0A971JMT1-F1
#
_cell.length_a   1.000
_cell.length_b   1.000
_cell.length_c   1.000
_cell.angle_alpha   90.00
_cell.angle_beta   90.00
_cell.angle_gamma   90.00
#
_symmetry.space_group_name_H-M   'P 1'
#
loop_
_entity.id
_entity.type
_entity.pdbx_description
1 polymer ?
#
loop_
_entity_poly.entity_id
_entity_poly.type
_entity_poly.pdbx_seq_one_letter_code
_entity_poly.pdbx_strand_id
1 'polypeptide(L)' 'MNIQTLTLFFLWCTILNGILLALWSGAFIFVPDLVYRTQSRWFSITRDSFDLIFYGFLGFFKIVFLVFNVVPLLALLIIG' A
#
# COMPACT_ATOMS: atom_id res chain seq x y z
N MET A 1 0.55 4.51 27.23
CA MET A 1 0.62 5.32 25.99
C MET A 1 -0.44 6.39 26.07
N ASN A 2 -0.10 7.64 25.77
CA ASN A 2 -1.10 8.72 25.65
C ASN A 2 -1.78 8.64 24.27
N ILE A 3 -3.01 9.14 24.15
CA ILE A 3 -3.75 9.28 22.88
C ILE A 3 -2.90 10.04 21.85
N GLN A 4 -2.15 11.05 22.29
CA GLN A 4 -1.20 11.79 21.45
C GLN A 4 -0.10 10.90 20.84
N THR A 5 0.50 10.01 21.63
CA THR A 5 1.55 9.08 21.15
C THR A 5 0.98 8.08 20.15
N LEU A 6 -0.22 7.57 20.42
CA LEU A 6 -0.89 6.62 19.52
C LEU A 6 -1.34 7.28 18.21
N THR A 7 -1.80 8.53 18.26
CA THR A 7 -2.15 9.32 17.09
C THR A 7 -0.92 9.56 16.21
N LEU A 8 0.20 9.94 16.81
CA LEU A 8 1.46 10.14 16.08
C LEU A 8 1.97 8.84 15.45
N PHE A 9 1.83 7.72 16.14
CA PHE A 9 2.16 6.40 15.60
C PHE A 9 1.33 6.08 14.34
N PHE A 10 0.00 6.15 14.42
CA PHE A 10 -0.87 5.88 13.27
C PHE A 10 -0.71 6.91 12.14
N LEU A 11 -0.35 8.15 12.45
CA LEU A 11 0.01 9.17 11.46
C LEU A 11 1.21 8.71 10.62
N TRP A 12 2.32 8.33 11.28
CA TRP A 12 3.51 7.85 10.57
C TRP A 12 3.26 6.53 9.83
N CYS A 13 2.48 5.61 10.42
CA CYS A 13 2.08 4.40 9.72
C CYS A 13 1.25 4.72 8.47
N THR A 14 0.36 5.72 8.54
CA THR A 14 -0.42 6.18 7.37
C THR A 14 0.48 6.81 6.31
N ILE A 15 1.44 7.65 6.70
CA ILE A 15 2.37 8.29 5.75
C ILE A 15 3.22 7.23 5.04
N LEU A 16 3.86 6.34 5.79
CA LEU A 16 4.77 5.34 5.23
C LEU A 16 4.05 4.34 4.33
N ASN A 17 2.91 3.78 4.79
CA ASN A 17 2.12 2.85 3.97
C ASN A 17 1.47 3.55 2.78
N GLY A 18 1.07 4.82 2.92
CA GLY A 18 0.52 5.63 1.84
C GLY A 18 1.55 5.90 0.73
N ILE A 19 2.79 6.27 1.10
CA ILE A 19 3.90 6.42 0.15
C ILE A 19 4.17 5.09 -0.56
N LEU A 20 4.21 3.98 0.17
CA LEU A 20 4.44 2.66 -0.42
C LEU A 20 3.34 2.26 -1.41
N LEU A 21 2.07 2.47 -1.05
CA LEU A 21 0.93 2.22 -1.94
C LEU A 21 0.99 3.12 -3.18
N ALA A 22 1.31 4.40 -3.02
CA ALA A 22 1.45 5.34 -4.13
C ALA A 22 2.62 4.98 -5.05
N LEU A 23 3.76 4.55 -4.49
CA LEU A 23 4.92 4.09 -5.24
C LEU A 23 4.56 2.87 -6.08
N TRP A 24 3.95 1.83 -5.51
CA TRP A 24 3.59 0.64 -6.26
C TRP A 24 2.50 0.89 -7.31
N SER A 25 1.49 1.69 -6.96
CA SER A 25 0.43 2.08 -7.91
C SER A 25 1.02 2.90 -9.06
N GLY A 26 1.89 3.87 -8.76
CA GLY A 26 2.57 4.69 -9.75
C GLY A 26 3.52 3.87 -10.63
N ALA A 27 4.30 2.96 -10.05
CA ALA A 27 5.19 2.08 -10.79
C ALA A 27 4.41 1.20 -11.79
N PHE A 28 3.25 0.69 -11.38
CA PHE A 28 2.37 -0.10 -12.24
C PHE A 28 1.75 0.73 -13.38
N ILE A 29 1.42 2.00 -13.14
CA ILE A 29 0.80 2.86 -14.16
C ILE A 29 1.84 3.43 -15.13
N PHE A 30 2.95 3.96 -14.62
CA PHE A 30 3.93 4.71 -15.42
C PHE A 30 5.02 3.85 -16.04
N VAL A 31 5.36 2.72 -15.43
CA VAL A 31 6.47 1.85 -15.87
C VAL A 31 6.11 0.36 -15.78
N PRO A 32 4.94 -0.08 -16.28
CA PRO A 32 4.46 -1.47 -16.13
C PRO A 32 5.45 -2.49 -16.68
N ASP A 33 6.08 -2.21 -17.82
CA ASP A 33 7.04 -3.12 -18.47
C ASP A 33 8.33 -3.31 -17.67
N LEU A 34 8.78 -2.28 -16.96
CA LEU A 34 9.97 -2.37 -16.11
C LEU A 34 9.69 -3.22 -14.88
N VAL A 35 8.51 -3.04 -14.26
CA VAL A 35 8.07 -3.84 -13.12
C VAL A 35 7.91 -5.30 -13.54
N TYR A 36 7.22 -5.55 -14.65
CA TYR A 36 7.05 -6.90 -15.20
C TYR A 36 8.38 -7.57 -15.55
N ARG A 37 9.30 -6.89 -16.26
CA ARG A 37 10.63 -7.45 -16.58
C ARG A 37 11.43 -7.81 -15.35
N THR A 38 11.36 -6.98 -14.32
CA THR A 38 12.12 -7.20 -13.09
C THR A 38 11.58 -8.42 -12.35
N GLN A 39 10.25 -8.54 -12.24
CA GLN A 39 9.61 -9.68 -11.57
C GLN A 39 9.72 -10.98 -12.39
N SER A 40 9.58 -10.90 -13.71
CA SER A 40 9.70 -12.04 -14.63
C SER A 40 11.10 -12.67 -14.64
N ARG A 41 12.15 -11.91 -14.27
CA ARG A 41 13.51 -12.45 -14.06
C ARG A 41 13.62 -13.34 -12.84
N TRP A 42 12.80 -13.10 -11.82
CA TRP A 42 12.81 -13.85 -10.56
C TRP A 42 11.80 -15.00 -10.59
N PHE A 43 10.69 -14.80 -11.31
CA PHE A 43 9.59 -15.77 -11.41
C PHE A 43 9.15 -15.92 -12.87
N SER A 44 9.07 -17.14 -13.38
CA SER A 44 8.49 -17.40 -14.71
C SER A 44 6.97 -17.25 -14.66
N ILE A 45 6.48 -16.03 -14.86
CA ILE A 45 5.06 -15.66 -14.85
C ILE A 45 4.69 -15.02 -16.19
N THR A 46 3.50 -15.32 -16.70
CA THR A 46 2.94 -14.67 -17.89
C THR A 46 2.41 -13.28 -17.56
N ARG A 47 2.38 -12.38 -18.55
CA ARG A 47 1.96 -10.99 -18.35
C ARG A 47 0.54 -10.86 -17.79
N ASP A 48 -0.41 -11.63 -18.31
CA ASP A 48 -1.79 -11.60 -17.83
C ASP A 48 -1.91 -12.04 -16.36
N SER A 49 -1.15 -13.07 -15.97
CA SER A 49 -1.12 -13.54 -14.58
C SER A 49 -0.47 -12.51 -13.67
N PHE A 50 0.60 -11.87 -14.12
CA PHE A 50 1.26 -10.79 -13.38
C PHE A 50 0.30 -9.63 -13.14
N ASP A 51 -0.37 -9.14 -14.18
CA ASP A 51 -1.27 -7.99 -14.07
C ASP A 51 -2.45 -8.30 -13.13
N LEU A 52 -3.01 -9.52 -13.19
CA LEU A 52 -4.08 -9.96 -12.28
C LEU A 52 -3.62 -10.03 -10.82
N ILE A 53 -2.47 -10.67 -10.57
CA ILE A 53 -1.92 -10.82 -9.22
C ILE A 53 -1.53 -9.45 -8.65
N PHE A 54 -0.91 -8.60 -9.47
CA PHE A 54 -0.44 -7.28 -9.04
C PHE A 54 -1.62 -6.34 -8.74
N TYR A 55 -2.66 -6.37 -9.58
CA TYR A 55 -3.90 -5.64 -9.31
C TYR A 55 -4.57 -6.13 -8.01
N GLY A 56 -4.63 -7.44 -7.80
CA GLY A 56 -5.11 -8.04 -6.56
C GLY A 56 -4.29 -7.62 -5.33
N PHE A 57 -2.96 -7.60 -5.46
CA PHE A 57 -2.05 -7.13 -4.42
C PHE A 57 -2.28 -5.65 -4.09
N LEU A 58 -2.39 -4.77 -5.09
CA LEU A 58 -2.68 -3.35 -4.88
C LEU A 58 -4.03 -3.14 -4.20
N GLY A 59 -5.06 -3.89 -4.62
CA GLY A 59 -6.39 -3.84 -4.01
C GLY A 59 -6.36 -4.28 -2.55
N PHE A 60 -5.71 -5.41 -2.25
CA PHE A 60 -5.56 -5.91 -0.89
C PHE A 60 -4.74 -4.95 -0.02
N PHE A 61 -3.61 -4.45 -0.52
CA PHE A 61 -2.78 -3.49 0.19
C PHE A 61 -3.56 -2.22 0.51
N LYS A 62 -4.39 -1.73 -0.43
CA LYS A 62 -5.27 -0.57 -0.21
C LYS A 62 -6.29 -0.82 0.91
N ILE A 63 -6.89 -2.00 0.97
CA ILE A 63 -7.85 -2.36 2.05
C ILE A 63 -7.13 -2.39 3.40
N VAL A 64 -5.99 -3.10 3.48
CA VAL A 64 -5.19 -3.18 4.71
C VAL A 64 -4.74 -1.79 5.16
N PHE A 65 -4.28 -0.96 4.23
CA PHE A 65 -3.89 0.42 4.49
C PHE A 65 -5.05 1.22 5.12
N LEU A 66 -6.24 1.19 4.52
CA LEU A 66 -7.40 1.94 5.02
C LEU A 66 -7.85 1.44 6.39
N VAL A 67 -8.06 0.12 6.53
CA VAL A 67 -8.65 -0.47 7.74
C VAL A 67 -7.71 -0.41 8.93
N PHE A 68 -6.41 -0.61 8.72
CA PHE A 68 -5.45 -0.70 9.83
C PHE A 68 -4.61 0.56 10.07
N ASN A 69 -4.63 1.56 9.18
CA ASN A 69 -3.89 2.81 9.40
C ASN A 69 -4.81 4.03 9.42
N VAL A 70 -5.54 4.26 8.33
CA VAL A 70 -6.34 5.48 8.17
C VAL A 70 -7.54 5.49 9.12
N VAL A 71 -8.32 4.40 9.18
CA VAL A 71 -9.51 4.33 10.06
C VAL A 71 -9.14 4.48 11.54
N PRO A 72 -8.11 3.80 12.09
CA PRO A 72 -7.67 4.02 13.47
C PRO A 72 -7.15 5.43 13.73
N LEU A 73 -6.42 6.02 12.78
CA LEU A 73 -5.98 7.42 12.89
C LEU A 73 -7.18 8.38 12.99
N LEU A 74 -8.18 8.21 12.12
CA LEU A 74 -9.40 9.03 12.14
C LEU A 74 -10.17 8.84 13.45
N ALA A 75 -10.29 7.61 13.94
CA ALA A 75 -10.94 7.35 15.23
C ALA A 75 -10.24 8.08 16.38
N LEU A 76 -8.91 8.10 16.39
CA LEU A 76 -8.13 8.81 17.41
C LEU A 76 -8.25 10.33 17.29
N LEU A 77 -8.33 10.88 16.08
CA LEU A 77 -8.56 12.31 15.85
C LEU A 77 -9.98 12.76 16.24
N ILE A 78 -10.96 11.84 16.24
CA ILE A 78 -12.34 12.14 16.66
C ILE A 78 -12.47 12.09 18.19
N ILE A 79 -11.76 11.17 18.85
CA ILE A 79 -11.89 10.92 20.30
C ILE A 79 -10.89 11.75 21.12
N GLY A 80 -9.70 12.03 20.58
CA GLY A 80 -8.62 12.78 21.22
C GLY A 80 -8.77 14.28 21.13
#